data_AF-A0A428UXD2-F1
#
_entry.id   AF-A0A428UXD2-F1
#
_cell.length_a   1.000
_cell.length_b   1.000
_cell.length_c   1.000
_cell.angle_alpha   90.00
_cell.angle_beta   90.00
_cell.angle_gamma   90.00
#
_symmetry.space_group_name_H-M   'P 1'
#
loop_
_entity.id
_entity.type
_entity.pdbx_description
1 polymer ?
#
loop_
_entity_poly.entity_id
_entity_poly.type
_entity_poly.pdbx_seq_one_letter_code
_entity_poly.pdbx_strand_id
1 'polypeptide(L)'
;MATEAGWSWSPRRAMAQIHNNNLASDESSSSPVASADKENSTAAKGASSKPKPKPKSAATNSKKRKSDANEEDLKEKLFPDDVEDIDDYDPRLDVITDTCNAVRRKIRNWTESGAQKVGEFQRTIGVSSKAYLSFMNRTGTWDGDNCDTYHKAHRFFKKRELQGLPLKAPKPKKPKTAASVKAAAEALDVSGVDELPGEETGSVPIFDTCEEIRKKIRHVLARDGITQAAFIREINKSLPEGQSVSAANMRYFMGRKGPRDGNTNITFYAAYIFFEKKRIKAGKPKTDFREDMEAAWGPLGFDREHGANTHYIGSVDTVLAINRYGQVQSY
;
A
#
# COMPACT_ATOMS: atom_id res chain seq x y z
N MET A 1 33.74 -39.88 -9.76
CA MET A 1 32.49 -40.63 -9.47
C MET A 1 31.65 -39.80 -8.52
N ALA A 2 30.33 -39.74 -8.77
CA ALA A 2 29.25 -39.03 -8.07
C ALA A 2 29.23 -37.48 -8.21
N THR A 3 28.73 -36.93 -9.33
CA THR A 3 27.33 -36.63 -9.73
C THR A 3 26.75 -35.33 -9.14
N GLU A 4 26.68 -34.35 -10.03
CA GLU A 4 26.04 -33.04 -9.94
C GLU A 4 24.50 -33.15 -9.91
N ALA A 5 23.83 -32.19 -9.25
CA ALA A 5 22.40 -31.95 -9.39
C ALA A 5 22.17 -30.46 -9.67
N GLY A 6 22.28 -30.09 -10.95
CA GLY A 6 21.83 -28.81 -11.49
C GLY A 6 20.34 -28.84 -11.78
N TRP A 7 19.59 -27.85 -11.29
CA TRP A 7 18.21 -27.62 -11.67
C TRP A 7 18.18 -26.75 -12.93
N SER A 8 17.84 -27.36 -14.07
CA SER A 8 17.63 -26.69 -15.35
C SER A 8 16.15 -26.38 -15.57
N TRP A 9 15.84 -25.12 -15.88
CA TRP A 9 14.50 -24.69 -16.30
C TRP A 9 14.55 -24.41 -17.81
N SER A 10 13.67 -25.07 -18.57
CA SER A 10 13.46 -24.82 -20.01
C SER A 10 11.98 -24.50 -20.26
N PRO A 11 11.64 -23.41 -20.99
CA PRO A 11 10.27 -23.08 -21.34
C PRO A 11 9.98 -23.32 -22.83
N ARG A 12 9.10 -24.26 -23.16
CA ARG A 12 8.40 -24.30 -24.46
C ARG A 12 7.00 -24.91 -24.32
N ARG A 13 5.96 -24.12 -24.57
CA ARG A 13 4.81 -24.59 -25.36
C ARG A 13 4.20 -23.39 -26.12
N ALA A 14 4.03 -23.62 -27.42
CA ALA A 14 3.64 -22.66 -28.43
C ALA A 14 2.12 -22.42 -28.48
N MET A 15 1.78 -21.16 -28.81
CA MET A 15 0.77 -20.66 -29.77
C MET A 15 -0.42 -21.55 -30.17
N ALA A 16 -1.63 -21.00 -30.01
CA ALA A 16 -2.70 -21.06 -31.03
C ALA A 16 -3.74 -19.92 -30.85
N GLN A 17 -3.82 -19.05 -31.87
CA GLN A 17 -4.95 -18.36 -32.54
C GLN A 17 -6.16 -17.87 -31.70
N ILE A 18 -6.42 -16.56 -31.64
CA ILE A 18 -7.24 -15.73 -32.58
C ILE A 18 -8.65 -16.27 -32.78
N HIS A 19 -9.65 -15.56 -32.25
CA HIS A 19 -10.93 -15.29 -32.93
C HIS A 19 -11.53 -13.94 -32.46
N ASN A 20 -12.19 -13.30 -33.42
CA ASN A 20 -12.60 -11.90 -33.52
C ASN A 20 -13.67 -11.40 -32.54
N ASN A 21 -13.69 -10.08 -32.41
CA ASN A 21 -14.84 -9.23 -32.10
C ASN A 21 -16.10 -9.64 -32.87
N ASN A 22 -17.26 -9.58 -32.21
CA ASN A 22 -18.46 -9.09 -32.87
C ASN A 22 -19.30 -8.24 -31.92
N LEU A 23 -19.72 -7.11 -32.47
CA LEU A 23 -20.58 -6.07 -31.94
C LEU A 23 -22.00 -6.41 -32.42
N ALA A 24 -22.97 -6.57 -31.52
CA ALA A 24 -24.38 -6.52 -31.89
C ALA A 24 -25.21 -6.04 -30.70
N SER A 25 -26.12 -5.13 -31.03
CA SER A 25 -26.97 -4.30 -30.22
C SER A 25 -28.31 -4.95 -29.87
N ASP A 26 -28.90 -4.38 -28.81
CA ASP A 26 -30.33 -4.10 -28.58
C ASP A 26 -31.34 -5.17 -28.11
N GLU A 27 -32.22 -4.61 -27.27
CA GLU A 27 -33.60 -4.98 -26.90
C GLU A 27 -33.86 -5.94 -25.72
N SER A 28 -34.11 -5.29 -24.58
CA SER A 28 -35.38 -5.29 -23.81
C SER A 28 -36.17 -6.59 -23.58
N SER A 29 -36.55 -6.73 -22.30
CA SER A 29 -37.91 -7.02 -21.79
C SER A 29 -38.13 -8.31 -20.96
N SER A 30 -38.65 -8.05 -19.76
CA SER A 30 -39.64 -8.82 -18.99
C SER A 30 -39.23 -10.08 -18.21
N SER A 31 -39.31 -9.92 -16.88
CA SER A 31 -39.65 -10.97 -15.90
C SER A 31 -41.07 -11.52 -16.13
N PRO A 32 -41.41 -12.69 -15.57
CA PRO A 32 -42.17 -12.71 -14.31
C PRO A 32 -41.66 -13.80 -13.34
N VAL A 33 -41.51 -13.55 -12.03
CA VAL A 33 -42.51 -13.67 -10.95
C VAL A 33 -43.34 -14.96 -10.99
N ALA A 34 -43.03 -15.89 -10.09
CA ALA A 34 -43.98 -16.84 -9.54
C ALA A 34 -43.60 -17.15 -8.08
N SER A 35 -44.38 -16.55 -7.18
CA SER A 35 -44.49 -16.91 -5.76
C SER A 35 -45.23 -18.23 -5.63
N ALA A 36 -44.82 -19.08 -4.70
CA ALA A 36 -45.71 -20.06 -4.08
C ALA A 36 -45.19 -20.42 -2.68
N ASP A 37 -45.91 -19.91 -1.70
CA ASP A 37 -45.86 -20.26 -0.29
C ASP A 37 -46.08 -21.75 -0.05
N LYS A 38 -45.37 -22.31 0.93
CA LYS A 38 -45.95 -23.32 1.82
C LYS A 38 -45.26 -23.30 3.17
N GLU A 39 -45.92 -22.63 4.10
CA GLU A 39 -45.81 -22.87 5.53
C GLU A 39 -46.03 -24.36 5.83
N ASN A 40 -45.22 -24.93 6.72
CA ASN A 40 -45.76 -25.86 7.70
C ASN A 40 -45.03 -25.71 9.03
N SER A 41 -45.81 -25.26 10.01
CA SER A 41 -45.54 -25.19 11.42
C SER A 41 -45.36 -26.59 12.04
N THR A 42 -44.43 -26.72 12.98
CA THR A 42 -44.65 -27.56 14.16
C THR A 42 -43.99 -26.89 15.37
N ALA A 43 -44.87 -26.39 16.25
CA ALA A 43 -44.60 -26.21 17.68
C ALA A 43 -44.39 -27.60 18.32
N ALA A 44 -43.87 -27.82 19.52
CA ALA A 44 -43.78 -27.01 20.72
C ALA A 44 -42.88 -27.75 21.74
N LYS A 45 -42.33 -27.00 22.71
CA LYS A 45 -42.13 -27.32 24.15
C LYS A 45 -41.35 -28.61 24.51
N GLY A 46 -40.40 -28.61 25.42
CA GLY A 46 -40.05 -27.69 26.52
C GLY A 46 -39.26 -28.48 27.58
N ALA A 47 -39.16 -27.88 28.77
CA ALA A 47 -38.60 -28.43 30.01
C ALA A 47 -37.15 -28.06 30.34
N SER A 48 -37.09 -26.95 31.08
CA SER A 48 -36.07 -26.54 32.03
C SER A 48 -35.68 -27.62 33.06
N SER A 49 -34.41 -27.65 33.44
CA SER A 49 -34.01 -28.06 34.80
C SER A 49 -32.84 -27.21 35.30
N LYS A 50 -33.12 -26.40 36.31
CA LYS A 50 -32.16 -25.67 37.14
C LYS A 50 -31.83 -26.52 38.37
N PRO A 51 -30.61 -26.46 38.91
CA PRO A 51 -30.46 -26.44 40.36
C PRO A 51 -29.65 -25.23 40.86
N LYS A 52 -29.95 -24.85 42.11
CA LYS A 52 -29.41 -23.73 42.91
C LYS A 52 -28.17 -24.23 43.74
N PRO A 53 -27.51 -23.44 44.63
CA PRO A 53 -26.13 -22.96 44.45
C PRO A 53 -25.08 -23.35 45.54
N LYS A 54 -23.79 -23.02 45.23
CA LYS A 54 -22.60 -22.72 46.09
C LYS A 54 -21.85 -23.92 46.76
N PRO A 55 -20.49 -23.88 46.84
CA PRO A 55 -19.76 -22.91 47.68
C PRO A 55 -18.52 -22.25 47.06
N LYS A 56 -18.04 -21.21 47.74
CA LYS A 56 -16.82 -20.42 47.47
C LYS A 56 -15.56 -21.27 47.75
N SER A 57 -14.56 -21.20 46.87
CA SER A 57 -13.14 -21.37 47.19
C SER A 57 -12.35 -20.46 46.23
N ALA A 58 -11.68 -19.45 46.78
CA ALA A 58 -10.25 -19.44 47.10
C ALA A 58 -9.46 -18.78 45.96
N ALA A 59 -8.82 -17.67 46.29
CA ALA A 59 -8.06 -16.82 45.40
C ALA A 59 -6.96 -17.60 44.68
N THR A 60 -6.97 -17.58 43.36
CA THR A 60 -5.77 -17.87 42.56
C THR A 60 -5.29 -16.57 41.94
N ASN A 61 -4.17 -16.10 42.47
CA ASN A 61 -3.43 -14.96 41.98
C ASN A 61 -2.89 -15.28 40.57
N SER A 62 -3.69 -15.05 39.53
CA SER A 62 -3.32 -15.30 38.14
C SER A 62 -2.36 -14.21 37.68
N LYS A 63 -1.07 -14.54 37.68
CA LYS A 63 -0.01 -13.75 37.04
C LYS A 63 -0.39 -13.54 35.57
N LYS A 64 -0.85 -12.33 35.26
CA LYS A 64 -1.28 -11.89 33.93
C LYS A 64 -0.23 -12.22 32.88
N ARG A 65 -0.66 -12.82 31.77
CA ARG A 65 0.20 -13.03 30.59
C ARG A 65 0.50 -11.67 29.97
N LYS A 66 1.71 -11.48 29.45
CA LYS A 66 2.21 -10.21 28.90
C LYS A 66 1.36 -9.64 27.74
N SER A 67 0.51 -10.47 27.11
CA SER A 67 -0.47 -10.03 26.10
C SER A 67 -1.67 -9.29 26.70
N ASP A 68 -2.19 -9.73 27.86
CA ASP A 68 -3.35 -9.10 28.51
C ASP A 68 -3.04 -7.69 29.00
N ALA A 69 -1.84 -7.48 29.56
CA ALA A 69 -1.41 -6.17 30.04
C ALA A 69 -1.40 -5.12 28.92
N ASN A 70 -1.07 -5.52 27.69
CA ASN A 70 -1.06 -4.62 26.55
C ASN A 70 -2.48 -4.31 26.04
N GLU A 71 -3.41 -5.27 26.13
CA GLU A 71 -4.82 -5.06 25.77
C GLU A 71 -5.54 -4.12 26.76
N GLU A 72 -5.22 -4.20 28.05
CA GLU A 72 -5.74 -3.29 29.07
C GLU A 72 -5.20 -1.88 28.92
N ASP A 73 -3.88 -1.71 28.74
CA ASP A 73 -3.27 -0.39 28.47
C ASP A 73 -3.82 0.27 27.19
N LEU A 74 -4.16 -0.55 26.18
CA LEU A 74 -4.79 -0.09 24.93
C LEU A 74 -6.24 0.35 25.18
N LYS A 75 -6.99 -0.42 25.96
CA LYS A 75 -8.38 -0.11 26.32
C LYS A 75 -8.45 1.17 27.14
N GLU A 76 -7.57 1.34 28.14
CA GLU A 76 -7.48 2.54 28.96
C GLU A 76 -7.11 3.79 28.14
N LYS A 77 -6.19 3.67 27.17
CA LYS A 77 -5.85 4.78 26.26
C LYS A 77 -6.95 5.12 25.26
N LEU A 78 -7.76 4.14 24.88
CA LEU A 78 -8.85 4.33 23.93
C LEU A 78 -10.15 4.74 24.62
N PHE A 79 -10.35 4.37 25.87
CA PHE A 79 -11.52 4.69 26.69
C PHE A 79 -11.03 5.11 28.08
N PRO A 80 -10.46 6.31 28.24
CA PRO A 80 -10.04 6.79 29.54
C PRO A 80 -11.29 7.09 30.38
N ASP A 81 -11.26 6.70 31.66
CA ASP A 81 -12.39 6.89 32.58
C ASP A 81 -12.57 8.38 32.98
N ASP A 82 -11.54 9.21 32.80
CA ASP A 82 -11.49 10.63 33.23
C ASP A 82 -11.75 11.65 32.08
N VAL A 83 -12.41 11.26 31.00
CA VAL A 83 -12.76 12.20 29.91
C VAL A 83 -14.09 12.89 30.23
N GLU A 84 -14.15 14.22 30.07
CA GLU A 84 -15.41 14.97 30.14
C GLU A 84 -16.43 14.34 29.19
N ASP A 85 -17.51 13.80 29.76
CA ASP A 85 -18.55 13.14 28.98
C ASP A 85 -19.34 14.21 28.23
N ILE A 86 -19.21 14.19 26.90
CA ILE A 86 -20.03 15.03 26.04
C ILE A 86 -21.42 14.39 26.02
N ASP A 87 -22.43 15.15 26.41
CA ASP A 87 -23.83 14.69 26.38
C ASP A 87 -24.17 14.14 24.99
N ASP A 88 -24.86 13.00 24.95
CA ASP A 88 -25.29 12.35 23.71
C ASP A 88 -26.28 13.23 22.91
N TYR A 89 -26.86 14.24 23.56
CA TYR A 89 -27.72 15.28 22.96
C TYR A 89 -26.99 16.59 22.60
N ASP A 90 -25.66 16.66 22.65
CA ASP A 90 -24.92 17.87 22.23
C ASP A 90 -25.21 18.19 20.75
N PRO A 91 -25.76 19.38 20.43
CA PRO A 91 -26.09 19.77 19.05
C PRO A 91 -24.91 19.71 18.07
N ARG A 92 -23.67 19.76 18.56
CA ARG A 92 -22.45 19.66 17.73
C ARG A 92 -22.25 18.26 17.14
N LEU A 93 -22.82 17.23 17.76
CA LEU A 93 -22.74 15.84 17.27
C LEU A 93 -23.62 15.60 16.04
N ASP A 94 -24.61 16.46 15.81
CA ASP A 94 -25.58 16.35 14.71
C ASP A 94 -25.05 16.98 13.41
N VAL A 95 -23.94 17.71 13.48
CA VAL A 95 -23.32 18.35 12.32
C VAL A 95 -22.58 17.30 11.50
N ILE A 96 -23.25 16.79 10.47
CA ILE A 96 -22.70 15.83 9.53
C ILE A 96 -21.69 16.52 8.61
N THR A 97 -20.40 16.37 8.93
CA THR A 97 -19.29 16.91 8.14
C THR A 97 -18.68 15.90 7.17
N ASP A 98 -18.84 14.61 7.47
CA ASP A 98 -18.20 13.53 6.71
C ASP A 98 -19.19 12.85 5.77
N THR A 99 -18.74 12.43 4.60
CA THR A 99 -19.55 11.62 3.68
C THR A 99 -19.65 10.16 4.13
N CYS A 100 -20.61 9.40 3.61
CA CYS A 100 -20.74 7.96 3.87
C CYS A 100 -19.43 7.19 3.57
N ASN A 101 -18.75 7.55 2.47
CA ASN A 101 -17.44 7.00 2.12
C ASN A 101 -16.35 7.32 3.17
N ALA A 102 -16.35 8.53 3.72
CA ALA A 102 -15.40 8.95 4.76
C ALA A 102 -15.66 8.21 6.08
N VAL A 103 -16.93 8.09 6.50
CA VAL A 103 -17.31 7.33 7.70
C VAL A 103 -16.93 5.85 7.55
N ARG A 104 -17.21 5.21 6.41
CA ARG A 104 -16.76 3.83 6.13
C ARG A 104 -15.25 3.68 6.27
N ARG A 105 -14.47 4.66 5.78
CA ARG A 105 -13.00 4.65 5.94
C ARG A 105 -12.58 4.81 7.40
N LYS A 106 -13.25 5.65 8.19
CA LYS A 106 -12.99 5.78 9.64
C LYS A 106 -13.27 4.46 10.37
N ILE A 107 -14.37 3.76 10.04
CA ILE A 107 -14.70 2.44 10.60
C ILE A 107 -13.63 1.38 10.25
N ARG A 108 -13.21 1.29 8.98
CA ARG A 108 -12.15 0.35 8.58
C ARG A 108 -10.85 0.64 9.32
N ASN A 109 -10.43 1.90 9.36
CA ASN A 109 -9.23 2.31 10.09
C ASN A 109 -9.30 1.98 11.59
N TRP A 110 -10.46 2.20 12.23
CA TRP A 110 -10.68 1.91 13.65
C TRP A 110 -10.50 0.42 13.93
N THR A 111 -11.20 -0.42 13.16
CA THR A 111 -11.17 -1.88 13.32
C THR A 111 -9.83 -2.50 12.91
N GLU A 112 -9.23 -2.06 11.81
CA GLU A 112 -7.90 -2.52 11.35
C GLU A 112 -6.76 -2.05 12.27
N SER A 113 -6.95 -0.93 12.99
CA SER A 113 -5.97 -0.51 13.99
C SER A 113 -5.93 -1.44 15.21
N GLY A 114 -6.94 -2.30 15.38
CA GLY A 114 -7.10 -3.13 16.57
C GLY A 114 -7.71 -2.39 17.76
N ALA A 115 -8.30 -1.21 17.54
CA ALA A 115 -8.91 -0.42 18.62
C ALA A 115 -10.13 -1.13 19.23
N GLN A 116 -10.97 -1.72 18.38
CA GLN A 116 -12.06 -2.62 18.76
C GLN A 116 -12.31 -3.63 17.63
N LYS A 117 -12.80 -4.84 17.98
CA LYS A 117 -13.28 -5.79 16.97
C LYS A 117 -14.59 -5.29 16.35
N VAL A 118 -14.90 -5.73 15.13
CA VAL A 118 -16.14 -5.34 14.43
C VAL A 118 -17.40 -5.55 15.30
N GLY A 119 -17.51 -6.71 15.96
CA GLY A 119 -18.65 -6.99 16.85
C GLY A 119 -18.70 -6.13 18.11
N GLU A 120 -17.55 -5.70 18.64
CA GLU A 120 -17.48 -4.78 19.78
C GLU A 120 -17.87 -3.36 19.38
N PHE A 121 -17.39 -2.92 18.21
CA PHE A 121 -17.75 -1.63 17.65
C PHE A 121 -19.26 -1.56 17.36
N GLN A 122 -19.85 -2.60 16.75
CA GLN A 122 -21.30 -2.70 16.53
C GLN A 122 -22.10 -2.53 17.82
N ARG A 123 -21.67 -3.13 18.93
CA ARG A 123 -22.30 -2.97 20.24
C ARG A 123 -22.11 -1.56 20.80
N THR A 124 -20.91 -0.99 20.64
CA THR A 124 -20.56 0.36 21.12
C THR A 124 -21.45 1.43 20.51
N ILE A 125 -21.70 1.35 19.20
CA ILE A 125 -22.58 2.30 18.50
C ILE A 125 -24.06 1.87 18.54
N GLY A 126 -24.39 0.69 19.07
CA GLY A 126 -25.77 0.20 19.17
C GLY A 126 -26.43 -0.12 17.82
N VAL A 127 -25.72 -0.81 16.91
CA VAL A 127 -26.28 -1.26 15.61
C VAL A 127 -26.24 -2.77 15.45
N SER A 128 -27.19 -3.31 14.70
CA SER A 128 -27.19 -4.74 14.37
C SER A 128 -26.10 -5.09 13.36
N SER A 129 -25.62 -6.33 13.37
CA SER A 129 -24.64 -6.80 12.39
C SER A 129 -25.15 -6.68 10.95
N LYS A 130 -26.46 -6.83 10.73
CA LYS A 130 -27.09 -6.67 9.41
C LYS A 130 -27.04 -5.22 8.93
N ALA A 131 -27.38 -4.27 9.79
CA ALA A 131 -27.32 -2.83 9.48
C ALA A 131 -25.87 -2.38 9.22
N TYR A 132 -24.92 -2.88 10.02
CA TYR A 132 -23.51 -2.63 9.83
C TYR A 132 -23.02 -3.13 8.46
N LEU A 133 -23.30 -4.38 8.13
CA LEU A 133 -22.85 -4.99 6.87
C LEU A 133 -23.49 -4.31 5.65
N SER A 134 -24.79 -4.00 5.72
CA SER A 134 -25.52 -3.26 4.68
C SER A 134 -24.86 -1.92 4.36
N PHE A 135 -24.43 -1.18 5.39
CA PHE A 135 -23.71 0.08 5.20
C PHE A 135 -22.30 -0.14 4.66
N MET A 136 -21.52 -1.03 5.27
CA MET A 136 -20.10 -1.23 4.94
C MET A 136 -19.84 -1.79 3.54
N ASN A 137 -20.80 -2.52 2.98
CA ASN A 137 -20.71 -3.13 1.64
C ASN A 137 -21.07 -2.16 0.50
N ARG A 138 -21.62 -0.98 0.81
CA ARG A 138 -21.91 0.07 -0.18
C ARG A 138 -20.62 0.77 -0.63
N THR A 139 -20.69 1.48 -1.76
CA THR A 139 -19.50 2.08 -2.41
C THR A 139 -19.66 3.57 -2.76
N GLY A 140 -20.88 4.08 -2.95
CA GLY A 140 -21.11 5.48 -3.33
C GLY A 140 -20.75 6.51 -2.26
N THR A 141 -20.44 7.75 -2.67
CA THR A 141 -20.00 8.84 -1.76
C THR A 141 -20.99 9.10 -0.64
N TRP A 142 -22.28 9.14 -0.97
CA TRP A 142 -23.40 9.32 -0.04
C TRP A 142 -24.28 8.09 0.08
N ASP A 143 -23.90 6.98 -0.55
CA ASP A 143 -24.70 5.76 -0.54
C ASP A 143 -24.72 5.14 0.87
N GLY A 144 -25.92 5.15 1.46
CA GLY A 144 -26.18 4.73 2.84
C GLY A 144 -26.27 5.89 3.84
N ASP A 145 -26.54 7.11 3.38
CA ASP A 145 -26.81 8.27 4.24
C ASP A 145 -28.05 8.10 5.12
N ASN A 146 -29.05 7.38 4.64
CA ASN A 146 -30.23 7.00 5.42
C ASN A 146 -30.01 5.81 6.39
N CYS A 147 -28.80 5.24 6.44
CA CYS A 147 -28.53 4.09 7.30
C CYS A 147 -28.23 4.53 8.74
N ASP A 148 -28.85 3.86 9.71
CA ASP A 148 -28.59 4.10 11.15
C ASP A 148 -27.10 3.97 11.52
N THR A 149 -26.39 3.03 10.90
CA THR A 149 -24.93 2.84 11.04
C THR A 149 -24.13 4.10 10.70
N TYR A 150 -24.56 4.86 9.69
CA TYR A 150 -23.87 6.06 9.26
C TYR A 150 -23.93 7.15 10.32
N HIS A 151 -25.13 7.50 10.78
CA HIS A 151 -25.32 8.55 11.79
C HIS A 151 -24.70 8.17 13.14
N LYS A 152 -24.89 6.94 13.60
CA LYS A 152 -24.34 6.49 14.89
C LYS A 152 -22.81 6.40 14.88
N ALA A 153 -22.21 5.93 13.78
CA ALA A 153 -20.76 5.91 13.65
C ALA A 153 -20.18 7.33 13.53
N HIS A 154 -20.85 8.24 12.80
CA HIS A 154 -20.45 9.64 12.73
C HIS A 154 -20.45 10.29 14.12
N ARG A 155 -21.55 10.17 14.88
CA ARG A 155 -21.63 10.65 16.27
C ARG A 155 -20.51 10.11 17.14
N PHE A 156 -20.23 8.80 17.08
CA PHE A 156 -19.15 8.18 17.84
C PHE A 156 -17.78 8.80 17.51
N PHE A 157 -17.44 8.95 16.24
CA PHE A 157 -16.15 9.55 15.87
C PHE A 157 -16.08 11.04 16.16
N LYS A 158 -17.20 11.76 16.06
CA LYS A 158 -17.26 13.19 16.38
C LYS A 158 -17.12 13.44 17.88
N LYS A 159 -17.75 12.62 18.73
CA LYS A 159 -17.59 12.65 20.19
C LYS A 159 -16.12 12.45 20.57
N ARG A 160 -15.45 11.46 19.98
CA ARG A 160 -14.00 11.22 20.19
C ARG A 160 -13.13 12.37 19.70
N GLU A 161 -13.47 12.98 18.57
CA GLU A 161 -12.74 14.13 18.03
C GLU A 161 -12.84 15.34 18.95
N LEU A 162 -14.04 15.64 19.46
CA LEU A 162 -14.26 16.72 20.42
C LEU A 162 -13.56 16.47 21.77
N GLN A 163 -13.50 15.20 22.20
CA GLN A 163 -12.77 14.77 23.40
C GLN A 163 -11.24 14.69 23.19
N GLY A 164 -10.73 14.98 21.99
CA GLY A 164 -9.29 14.88 21.69
C GLY A 164 -8.74 13.44 21.72
N LEU A 165 -9.61 12.44 21.67
CA LEU A 165 -9.25 11.03 21.75
C LEU A 165 -8.70 10.50 20.42
N PRO A 166 -7.75 9.56 20.46
CA PRO A 166 -7.20 8.98 19.24
C PRO A 166 -8.27 8.17 18.49
N LEU A 167 -8.31 8.34 17.16
CA LEU A 167 -9.18 7.64 16.20
C LEU A 167 -8.56 6.35 15.65
N LYS A 168 -7.37 5.98 16.13
CA LYS A 168 -6.65 4.75 15.76
C LYS A 168 -5.89 4.26 16.98
N ALA A 169 -5.82 2.95 17.17
CA ALA A 169 -4.97 2.39 18.21
C ALA A 169 -3.51 2.80 17.96
N PRO A 170 -2.76 3.24 18.98
CA PRO A 170 -1.34 3.50 18.84
C PRO A 170 -0.64 2.17 18.53
N LYS A 171 -0.23 1.98 17.27
CA LYS A 171 0.53 0.79 16.89
C LYS A 171 1.80 0.76 17.75
N PRO A 172 2.14 -0.37 18.40
CA PRO A 172 3.45 -0.51 19.01
C PRO A 172 4.47 -0.36 17.89
N LYS A 173 5.26 0.72 17.93
CA LYS A 173 6.42 0.87 17.04
C LYS A 173 7.29 -0.35 17.32
N LYS A 174 7.40 -1.28 16.36
CA LYS A 174 8.38 -2.37 16.47
C LYS A 174 9.72 -1.69 16.80
N PRO A 175 10.36 -2.01 17.94
CA PRO A 175 11.65 -1.44 18.25
C PRO A 175 12.59 -1.84 17.12
N LYS A 176 13.16 -0.85 16.42
CA LYS A 176 14.25 -1.12 15.49
C LYS A 176 15.39 -1.69 16.30
N THR A 177 15.77 -2.93 16.05
CA THR A 177 16.96 -3.52 16.68
C THR A 177 18.16 -2.70 16.25
N ALA A 178 19.12 -2.43 17.15
CA ALA A 178 20.34 -1.68 16.83
C ALA A 178 21.08 -2.25 15.61
N ALA A 179 21.02 -3.58 15.44
CA ALA A 179 21.54 -4.28 14.26
C ALA A 179 20.86 -3.86 12.94
N SER A 180 19.54 -3.72 12.91
CA SER A 180 18.81 -3.25 11.72
C SER A 180 19.11 -1.80 11.36
N VAL A 181 19.40 -0.95 12.34
CA VAL A 181 19.75 0.46 12.10
C VAL A 181 21.14 0.55 11.48
N LYS A 182 22.11 -0.23 11.99
CA LYS A 182 23.46 -0.31 11.41
C LYS A 182 23.43 -0.89 9.99
N ALA A 183 22.73 -2.00 9.78
CA ALA A 183 22.61 -2.61 8.45
C ALA A 183 21.91 -1.69 7.44
N ALA A 184 20.92 -0.90 7.88
CA ALA A 184 20.27 0.10 7.04
C ALA A 184 21.21 1.27 6.69
N ALA A 185 22.02 1.74 7.64
CA ALA A 185 23.01 2.79 7.41
C ALA A 185 24.08 2.33 6.41
N GLU A 186 24.65 1.14 6.60
CA GLU A 186 25.63 0.55 5.68
C GLU A 186 25.05 0.30 4.28
N ALA A 187 23.80 -0.14 4.20
CA ALA A 187 23.13 -0.34 2.92
C ALA A 187 22.88 0.97 2.14
N LEU A 188 22.82 2.11 2.83
CA LEU A 188 22.67 3.44 2.23
C LEU A 188 24.02 4.16 2.09
N ASP A 189 25.09 3.65 2.69
CA ASP A 189 26.35 4.36 2.75
C ASP A 189 27.12 4.29 1.42
N VAL A 190 27.08 5.41 0.69
CA VAL A 190 27.87 5.65 -0.52
C VAL A 190 29.04 6.60 -0.27
N SER A 191 29.32 6.95 1.00
CA SER A 191 30.49 7.78 1.33
C SER A 191 31.79 7.04 0.99
N GLY A 192 32.79 7.79 0.50
CA GLY A 192 34.10 7.25 0.11
C GLY A 192 34.25 6.80 -1.34
N VAL A 193 33.29 7.15 -2.22
CA VAL A 193 33.45 7.00 -3.67
C VAL A 193 33.63 8.39 -4.27
N ASP A 194 34.67 8.55 -5.08
CA ASP A 194 34.94 9.79 -5.82
C ASP A 194 33.73 10.16 -6.71
N GLU A 195 33.60 11.46 -6.98
CA GLU A 195 32.54 11.97 -7.86
C GLU A 195 32.61 11.32 -9.23
N LEU A 196 31.45 10.92 -9.75
CA LEU A 196 31.39 10.35 -11.08
C LEU A 196 31.69 11.44 -12.12
N PRO A 197 32.36 11.12 -13.24
CA PRO A 197 32.58 12.09 -14.30
C PRO A 197 31.25 12.70 -14.78
N GLY A 198 31.10 14.02 -14.64
CA GLY A 198 29.88 14.75 -15.01
C GLY A 198 28.82 14.86 -13.90
N GLU A 199 29.11 14.45 -12.66
CA GLU A 199 28.20 14.58 -11.52
C GLU A 199 27.91 16.05 -11.18
N GLU A 200 28.93 16.90 -11.18
CA GLU A 200 28.82 18.36 -10.93
C GLU A 200 27.88 19.05 -11.93
N THR A 201 27.93 18.64 -13.20
CA THR A 201 27.10 19.22 -14.28
C THR A 201 25.75 18.53 -14.45
N GLY A 202 25.48 17.42 -13.74
CA GLY A 202 24.23 16.67 -13.93
C GLY A 202 24.19 15.79 -15.19
N SER A 203 25.34 15.56 -15.84
CA SER A 203 25.48 14.96 -17.18
C SER A 203 25.96 13.51 -17.17
N VAL A 204 25.92 12.82 -16.01
CA VAL A 204 26.35 11.42 -15.92
C VAL A 204 25.50 10.53 -16.86
N PRO A 205 26.10 9.80 -17.82
CA PRO A 205 25.37 8.90 -18.69
C PRO A 205 24.73 7.74 -17.92
N ILE A 206 23.45 7.49 -18.18
CA ILE A 206 22.67 6.42 -17.54
C ILE A 206 22.65 5.20 -18.44
N PHE A 207 22.84 4.00 -17.91
CA PHE A 207 22.71 2.77 -18.69
C PHE A 207 21.90 1.69 -17.96
N ASP A 208 20.95 2.13 -17.15
CA ASP A 208 19.85 1.29 -16.67
C ASP A 208 18.54 1.79 -17.30
N THR A 209 17.56 0.90 -17.45
CA THR A 209 16.21 1.32 -17.80
C THR A 209 15.47 1.82 -16.56
N CYS A 210 14.37 2.54 -16.77
CA CYS A 210 13.50 2.97 -15.67
C CYS A 210 12.95 1.79 -14.86
N GLU A 211 12.66 0.65 -15.51
CA GLU A 211 12.20 -0.55 -14.82
C GLU A 211 13.29 -1.17 -13.94
N GLU A 212 14.53 -1.25 -14.42
CA GLU A 212 15.65 -1.78 -13.62
C GLU A 212 15.93 -0.91 -12.39
N ILE A 213 15.94 0.42 -12.54
CA ILE A 213 16.08 1.32 -11.38
C ILE A 213 14.93 1.13 -10.39
N ARG A 214 13.68 1.01 -10.86
CA ARG A 214 12.54 0.73 -9.97
C ARG A 214 12.71 -0.59 -9.23
N LYS A 215 13.19 -1.66 -9.87
CA LYS A 215 13.52 -2.94 -9.20
C LYS A 215 14.60 -2.76 -8.14
N LYS A 216 15.69 -2.06 -8.44
CA LYS A 216 16.78 -1.79 -7.49
C LYS A 216 16.28 -0.99 -6.28
N ILE A 217 15.43 0.02 -6.48
CA ILE A 217 14.81 0.80 -5.39
C ILE A 217 13.92 -0.10 -4.52
N ARG A 218 13.02 -0.91 -5.14
CA ARG A 218 12.16 -1.85 -4.38
C ARG A 218 12.99 -2.79 -3.51
N HIS A 219 14.10 -3.31 -4.04
CA HIS A 219 14.98 -4.19 -3.30
C HIS A 219 15.67 -3.50 -2.10
N VAL A 220 16.08 -2.23 -2.24
CA VAL A 220 16.63 -1.45 -1.12
C VAL A 220 15.55 -1.19 -0.06
N LEU A 221 14.36 -0.77 -0.47
CA LEU A 221 13.26 -0.45 0.44
C LEU A 221 12.64 -1.69 1.11
N ALA A 222 12.86 -2.89 0.55
CA ALA A 222 12.44 -4.14 1.16
C ALA A 222 13.32 -4.55 2.36
N ARG A 223 14.50 -3.94 2.54
CA ARG A 223 15.37 -4.23 3.67
C ARG A 223 14.83 -3.58 4.95
N ASP A 224 14.85 -4.34 6.04
CA ASP A 224 14.41 -3.85 7.34
C ASP A 224 15.22 -2.61 7.78
N GLY A 225 14.51 -1.58 8.20
CA GLY A 225 15.10 -0.36 8.77
C GLY A 225 15.30 0.80 7.79
N ILE A 226 15.27 0.55 6.48
CA ILE A 226 15.40 1.59 5.44
C ILE A 226 14.02 2.19 5.16
N THR A 227 13.90 3.52 5.31
CA THR A 227 12.69 4.25 4.93
C THR A 227 12.89 4.94 3.59
N GLN A 228 11.80 5.15 2.86
CA GLN A 228 11.84 5.92 1.61
C GLN A 228 12.41 7.33 1.83
N ALA A 229 12.09 7.97 2.96
CA ALA A 229 12.64 9.27 3.32
C ALA A 229 14.16 9.23 3.58
N ALA A 230 14.67 8.17 4.22
CA ALA A 230 16.11 8.00 4.43
C ALA A 230 16.84 7.82 3.09
N PHE A 231 16.28 7.02 2.18
CA PHE A 231 16.83 6.85 0.83
C PHE A 231 16.83 8.16 0.03
N ILE A 232 15.73 8.93 0.07
CA ILE A 232 15.65 10.24 -0.60
C ILE A 232 16.73 11.21 -0.09
N ARG A 233 16.98 11.24 1.22
CA ARG A 233 18.04 12.08 1.80
C ARG A 233 19.42 11.69 1.29
N GLU A 234 19.66 10.40 1.10
CA GLU A 234 20.96 9.90 0.64
C GLU A 234 21.21 10.22 -0.83
N ILE A 235 20.24 9.95 -1.70
CA ILE A 235 20.39 10.24 -3.15
C ILE A 235 20.49 11.74 -3.43
N ASN A 236 19.92 12.59 -2.57
CA ASN A 236 20.02 14.06 -2.71
C ASN A 236 21.41 14.60 -2.39
N LYS A 237 22.29 13.84 -1.72
CA LYS A 237 23.68 14.27 -1.47
C LYS A 237 24.53 14.23 -2.74
N SER A 238 24.16 13.38 -3.70
CA SER A 238 24.89 13.14 -4.95
C SER A 238 24.29 13.92 -6.13
N LEU A 239 23.49 14.95 -5.85
CA LEU A 239 22.87 15.80 -6.86
C LEU A 239 23.53 17.18 -6.86
N PRO A 240 23.61 17.83 -8.04
CA PRO A 240 24.13 19.18 -8.14
C PRO A 240 23.25 20.19 -7.40
N GLU A 241 23.83 21.34 -7.05
CA GLU A 241 23.14 22.42 -6.34
C GLU A 241 21.88 22.87 -7.11
N GLY A 242 20.78 23.05 -6.37
CA GLY A 242 19.48 23.47 -6.94
C GLY A 242 18.58 22.33 -7.42
N GLN A 243 19.06 21.08 -7.49
CA GLN A 243 18.23 19.91 -7.79
C GLN A 243 17.95 19.08 -6.54
N SER A 244 16.70 18.62 -6.39
CA SER A 244 16.36 17.69 -5.31
C SER A 244 15.23 16.74 -5.70
N VAL A 245 15.34 15.51 -5.21
CA VAL A 245 14.27 14.52 -5.27
C VAL A 245 13.31 14.77 -4.11
N SER A 246 12.07 15.09 -4.43
CA SER A 246 10.98 15.15 -3.47
C SER A 246 10.32 13.78 -3.28
N ALA A 247 9.59 13.60 -2.18
CA ALA A 247 8.78 12.40 -1.98
C ALA A 247 7.70 12.21 -3.07
N ALA A 248 7.19 13.30 -3.64
CA ALA A 248 6.25 13.27 -4.75
C ALA A 248 6.90 12.73 -6.03
N ASN A 249 8.13 13.18 -6.34
CA ASN A 249 8.90 12.70 -7.50
C ASN A 249 9.16 11.19 -7.40
N MET A 250 9.59 10.73 -6.22
CA MET A 250 9.81 9.32 -5.94
C MET A 250 8.52 8.49 -6.07
N ARG A 251 7.41 8.97 -5.50
CA ARG A 251 6.11 8.29 -5.62
C ARG A 251 5.63 8.21 -7.07
N TYR A 252 5.78 9.30 -7.83
CA TYR A 252 5.42 9.34 -9.25
C TYR A 252 6.24 8.31 -10.02
N PHE A 253 7.57 8.34 -9.89
CA PHE A 253 8.48 7.42 -10.58
C PHE A 253 8.14 5.96 -10.26
N MET A 254 8.00 5.61 -8.99
CA MET A 254 7.70 4.24 -8.55
C MET A 254 6.34 3.71 -9.02
N GLY A 255 5.39 4.60 -9.33
CA GLY A 255 4.07 4.25 -9.86
C GLY A 255 4.03 3.99 -11.37
N ARG A 256 5.07 4.36 -12.12
CA ARG A 256 5.17 4.15 -13.58
C ARG A 256 5.54 2.70 -13.93
N LYS A 257 5.39 2.33 -15.21
CA LYS A 257 5.65 0.97 -15.72
C LYS A 257 6.33 1.00 -17.09
N GLY A 258 7.18 0.01 -17.35
CA GLY A 258 7.88 -0.13 -18.63
C GLY A 258 9.32 0.44 -18.64
N PRO A 259 10.09 0.13 -19.69
CA PRO A 259 11.54 0.39 -19.71
C PRO A 259 11.89 1.88 -19.76
N ARG A 260 11.03 2.73 -20.37
CA ARG A 260 11.29 4.16 -20.59
C ARG A 260 10.47 5.10 -19.71
N ASP A 261 9.36 4.63 -19.17
CA ASP A 261 8.38 5.49 -18.50
C ASP A 261 8.93 6.04 -17.16
N GLY A 262 9.01 7.37 -17.07
CA GLY A 262 9.61 8.09 -15.93
C GLY A 262 11.07 8.53 -16.11
N ASN A 263 11.62 8.42 -17.33
CA ASN A 263 13.00 8.78 -17.67
C ASN A 263 13.36 10.25 -17.46
N THR A 264 12.39 11.17 -17.61
CA THR A 264 12.59 12.61 -17.38
C THR A 264 12.58 13.00 -15.89
N ASN A 265 12.21 12.08 -15.00
CA ASN A 265 12.11 12.38 -13.58
C ASN A 265 13.50 12.40 -12.91
N ILE A 266 13.79 13.44 -12.12
CA ILE A 266 15.05 13.58 -11.38
C ILE A 266 15.39 12.38 -10.49
N THR A 267 14.38 11.65 -10.00
CA THR A 267 14.54 10.42 -9.23
C THR A 267 15.31 9.35 -9.99
N PHE A 268 15.07 9.22 -11.31
CA PHE A 268 15.73 8.23 -12.14
C PHE A 268 17.25 8.45 -12.18
N TYR A 269 17.66 9.70 -12.44
CA TYR A 269 19.06 10.12 -12.45
C TYR A 269 19.72 9.96 -11.08
N ALA A 270 19.11 10.51 -10.03
CA ALA A 270 19.66 10.46 -8.67
C ALA A 270 19.83 9.02 -8.15
N ALA A 271 18.83 8.15 -8.39
CA ALA A 271 18.89 6.76 -7.97
C ALA A 271 19.95 5.98 -8.73
N TYR A 272 20.13 6.25 -10.03
CA TYR A 272 21.16 5.61 -10.83
C TYR A 272 22.58 5.95 -10.32
N ILE A 273 22.88 7.23 -10.06
CA ILE A 273 24.17 7.65 -9.47
C ILE A 273 24.42 6.91 -8.16
N PHE A 274 23.42 6.85 -7.30
CA PHE A 274 23.52 6.13 -6.04
C PHE A 274 23.88 4.65 -6.23
N PHE A 275 23.22 3.94 -7.14
CA PHE A 275 23.51 2.53 -7.40
C PHE A 275 24.88 2.32 -8.06
N GLU A 276 25.31 3.25 -8.90
CA GLU A 276 26.61 3.20 -9.55
C GLU A 276 27.75 3.43 -8.56
N LYS A 277 27.63 4.45 -7.70
CA LYS A 277 28.56 4.66 -6.57
C LYS A 277 28.61 3.43 -5.67
N LYS A 278 27.45 2.87 -5.33
CA LYS A 278 27.37 1.66 -4.53
C LYS A 278 28.04 0.45 -5.19
N ARG A 279 27.98 0.33 -6.52
CA ARG A 279 28.68 -0.72 -7.29
C ARG A 279 30.20 -0.54 -7.19
N ILE A 280 30.68 0.69 -7.41
CA ILE A 280 32.11 1.05 -7.34
C ILE A 280 32.66 0.77 -5.94
N LYS A 281 31.97 1.22 -4.89
CA LYS A 281 32.34 0.95 -3.49
C LYS A 281 32.45 -0.54 -3.19
N ALA A 282 31.55 -1.34 -3.74
CA ALA A 282 31.54 -2.79 -3.55
C ALA A 282 32.55 -3.53 -4.45
N GLY A 283 33.29 -2.82 -5.32
CA GLY A 283 34.25 -3.43 -6.26
C GLY A 283 33.62 -4.40 -7.26
N LYS A 284 32.31 -4.27 -7.52
CA LYS A 284 31.59 -5.23 -8.37
C LYS A 284 31.82 -4.92 -9.85
N PRO A 285 31.99 -5.95 -10.71
CA PRO A 285 32.05 -5.74 -12.15
C PRO A 285 30.74 -5.16 -12.68
N LYS A 286 30.77 -4.65 -13.91
CA LYS A 286 29.56 -4.30 -14.63
C LYS A 286 28.70 -5.56 -14.82
N THR A 287 27.40 -5.39 -14.82
CA THR A 287 26.45 -6.49 -15.10
C THR A 287 26.32 -6.68 -16.61
N ASP A 288 26.03 -7.88 -17.11
CA ASP A 288 25.79 -8.12 -18.54
C ASP A 288 24.75 -7.15 -19.13
N PHE A 289 23.68 -6.86 -18.37
CA PHE A 289 22.67 -5.88 -18.78
C PHE A 289 23.23 -4.47 -18.99
N ARG A 290 24.27 -4.09 -18.25
CA ARG A 290 24.95 -2.80 -18.41
C ARG A 290 25.74 -2.78 -19.72
N GLU A 291 26.42 -3.85 -20.05
CA GLU A 291 27.16 -3.97 -21.31
C GLU A 291 26.22 -3.93 -22.51
N ASP A 292 25.08 -4.63 -22.43
CA ASP A 292 24.01 -4.56 -23.45
C ASP A 292 23.48 -3.13 -23.63
N MET A 293 23.28 -2.39 -22.53
CA MET A 293 22.81 -1.01 -22.56
C MET A 293 23.86 -0.05 -23.12
N GLU A 294 25.14 -0.26 -22.82
CA GLU A 294 26.26 0.48 -23.40
C GLU A 294 26.34 0.23 -24.92
N ALA A 295 26.14 -1.02 -25.36
CA ALA A 295 26.08 -1.36 -26.78
C ALA A 295 24.87 -0.74 -27.50
N ALA A 296 23.70 -0.71 -26.85
CA ALA A 296 22.47 -0.18 -27.43
C ALA A 296 22.47 1.36 -27.51
N TRP A 297 22.86 2.06 -26.45
CA TRP A 297 22.75 3.52 -26.33
C TRP A 297 24.04 4.28 -26.66
N GLY A 298 25.18 3.59 -26.74
CA GLY A 298 26.47 4.22 -27.01
C GLY A 298 26.91 5.17 -25.89
N PRO A 299 27.85 6.09 -26.15
CA PRO A 299 28.50 6.89 -25.10
C PRO A 299 27.57 7.92 -24.42
N LEU A 300 26.45 8.29 -25.04
CA LEU A 300 25.50 9.27 -24.52
C LEU A 300 24.59 8.69 -23.42
N GLY A 301 24.40 7.37 -23.42
CA GLY A 301 23.52 6.69 -22.48
C GLY A 301 22.03 6.89 -22.76
N PHE A 302 21.21 6.49 -21.80
CA PHE A 302 19.76 6.44 -21.86
C PHE A 302 19.15 7.83 -22.00
N ASP A 303 18.16 7.95 -22.89
CA ASP A 303 17.41 9.19 -23.12
C ASP A 303 16.66 9.67 -21.87
N ARG A 304 17.02 10.86 -21.41
CA ARG A 304 16.43 11.53 -20.24
C ARG A 304 15.54 12.72 -20.59
N GLU A 305 15.49 13.11 -21.86
CA GLU A 305 14.85 14.36 -22.30
C GLU A 305 13.44 14.09 -22.84
N HIS A 306 13.29 12.99 -23.58
CA HIS A 306 12.05 12.70 -24.28
C HIS A 306 11.19 11.72 -23.47
N GLY A 307 10.21 12.26 -22.74
CA GLY A 307 9.28 11.50 -21.92
C GLY A 307 8.22 10.72 -22.69
N ALA A 308 7.24 10.18 -21.97
CA ALA A 308 6.12 9.44 -22.58
C ALA A 308 5.20 10.32 -23.48
N ASN A 309 5.28 11.65 -23.35
CA ASN A 309 4.48 12.60 -24.13
C ASN A 309 5.19 13.07 -25.40
N THR A 310 6.34 12.48 -25.75
CA THR A 310 7.06 12.81 -26.98
C THR A 310 6.28 12.32 -28.19
N HIS A 311 6.08 13.21 -29.16
CA HIS A 311 5.42 12.89 -30.42
C HIS A 311 6.48 12.55 -31.47
N TYR A 312 6.18 11.53 -32.27
CA TYR A 312 7.01 11.10 -33.38
C TYR A 312 6.25 11.31 -34.68
N ILE A 313 6.92 11.83 -35.70
CA ILE A 313 6.38 11.96 -37.05
C ILE A 313 7.04 10.86 -37.89
N GLY A 314 6.22 10.00 -38.49
CA GLY A 314 6.66 8.88 -39.32
C GLY A 314 5.78 8.72 -40.56
N SER A 315 6.18 7.81 -41.46
CA SER A 315 5.35 7.43 -42.59
C SER A 315 4.09 6.69 -42.11
N VAL A 316 3.03 6.70 -42.91
CA VAL A 316 1.76 6.03 -42.59
C VAL A 316 1.96 4.54 -42.31
N ASP A 317 2.93 3.92 -42.97
CA ASP A 317 3.22 2.48 -42.84
C ASP A 317 4.21 2.15 -41.71
N THR A 318 4.74 3.15 -41.00
CA THR A 318 5.76 2.95 -39.96
C THR A 318 5.11 2.65 -38.61
N VAL A 319 5.48 1.51 -38.01
CA VAL A 319 5.05 1.17 -36.65
C VAL A 319 6.17 1.48 -35.66
N LEU A 320 5.91 2.38 -34.72
CA LEU A 320 6.85 2.70 -33.65
C LEU A 320 6.61 1.80 -32.44
N ALA A 321 7.66 1.12 -31.97
CA ALA A 321 7.63 0.34 -30.74
C ALA A 321 8.85 0.63 -29.86
N ILE A 322 8.65 0.50 -28.55
CA ILE A 322 9.73 0.62 -27.57
C ILE A 322 10.32 -0.76 -27.32
N ASN A 323 11.62 -0.93 -27.57
CA ASN A 323 12.31 -2.19 -27.31
C ASN A 323 12.59 -2.40 -25.80
N ARG A 324 13.13 -3.58 -25.44
CA ARG A 324 13.48 -3.91 -24.05
C ARG A 324 14.50 -2.95 -23.40
N TYR A 325 15.29 -2.25 -24.20
CA TYR A 325 16.29 -1.28 -23.78
C TYR A 325 15.76 0.15 -23.73
N GLY A 326 14.46 0.37 -23.97
CA GLY A 326 13.83 1.69 -23.92
C GLY A 326 14.02 2.55 -25.17
N GLN A 327 14.62 2.02 -26.23
CA GLN A 327 14.77 2.74 -27.50
C GLN A 327 13.47 2.66 -28.30
N VAL A 328 13.12 3.76 -28.96
CA VAL A 328 12.03 3.78 -29.93
C VAL A 328 12.59 3.31 -31.26
N GLN A 329 12.01 2.25 -31.81
CA GLN A 329 12.37 1.67 -33.09
C GLN A 329 11.16 1.71 -34.01
N SER A 330 11.39 2.08 -35.27
CA SER A 330 10.45 1.95 -36.36
C SER A 330 10.58 0.58 -37.01
N TYR A 331 9.44 -0.06 -37.26
CA TYR A 331 9.29 -1.28 -38.05
C TYR A 331 8.45 -0.97 -39.28
#